data_AF-A0A1G3PSN8-F1
#
_entry.id   AF-A0A1G3PSN8-F1
#
_cell.length_a   1.000
_cell.length_b   1.000
_cell.length_c   1.000
_cell.angle_alpha   90.00
_cell.angle_beta   90.00
_cell.angle_gamma   90.00
#
_symmetry.space_group_name_H-M   'P 1'
#
loop_
_entity.id
_entity.type
_entity.pdbx_description
1 polymer ?
#
loop_
_entity_poly.entity_id
_entity_poly.type
_entity_poly.pdbx_seq_one_letter_code
_entity_poly.pdbx_strand_id
1 'polypeptide(L)'
;MKETPWERVLPYAPDFSIQLFYYNPNIYPEIEMERRFLEVRKLAHLWGDIPLHWGRYNIGEWFRQSKPMRKEPERGERCRNCYRLRLRETFEQAKKGGFDAVASTLTLSPMKNTDAVNESGEDLQKEFKIEYLTTDFKKQDGFHRSVKTSHEMALYRQNYCGCFYSLYGDKEMDEPAIG
;
A
#
# COMPACT_ATOMS: atom_id res chain seq x y z
N MET A 1 24.26 -5.02 -15.48
CA MET A 1 23.14 -5.73 -14.83
C MET A 1 22.22 -4.67 -14.25
N LYS A 2 20.91 -4.72 -14.47
CA LYS A 2 20.00 -3.75 -13.85
C LYS A 2 19.84 -4.16 -12.38
N GLU A 3 20.28 -3.30 -11.46
CA GLU A 3 20.07 -3.47 -10.03
C GLU A 3 18.63 -3.84 -9.73
N THR A 4 18.46 -4.74 -8.78
CA THR A 4 17.15 -5.25 -8.40
C THR A 4 16.58 -4.45 -7.25
N PRO A 5 15.25 -4.46 -7.08
CA PRO A 5 14.60 -3.72 -5.99
C PRO A 5 15.14 -4.11 -4.62
N TRP A 6 15.53 -5.38 -4.47
CA TRP A 6 16.20 -5.90 -3.29
C TRP A 6 17.61 -5.33 -3.15
N GLU A 7 18.41 -5.28 -4.22
CA GLU A 7 19.73 -4.64 -4.21
C GLU A 7 19.67 -3.10 -4.05
N ARG A 8 18.52 -2.46 -4.28
CA ARG A 8 18.33 -1.03 -3.96
C ARG A 8 17.92 -0.76 -2.52
N VAL A 9 17.32 -1.74 -1.85
CA VAL A 9 16.78 -1.56 -0.49
C VAL A 9 17.63 -2.28 0.56
N LEU A 10 18.14 -3.48 0.27
CA LEU A 10 18.96 -4.27 1.18
C LEU A 10 20.30 -3.62 1.55
N PRO A 11 21.04 -2.94 0.67
CA PRO A 11 22.28 -2.28 1.08
C PRO A 11 22.05 -1.16 2.10
N TYR A 12 20.86 -0.56 2.11
CA TYR A 12 20.47 0.47 3.06
C TYR A 12 19.63 -0.08 4.24
N ALA A 13 19.13 -1.32 4.15
CA ALA A 13 18.28 -1.92 5.17
C ALA A 13 18.91 -2.00 6.58
N PRO A 14 20.25 -2.17 6.75
CA PRO A 14 20.88 -2.04 8.07
C PRO A 14 21.01 -0.60 8.55
N ASP A 15 20.97 0.39 7.64
CA ASP A 15 21.23 1.81 7.92
C ASP A 15 19.95 2.65 8.06
N PHE A 16 18.77 2.07 7.78
CA PHE A 16 17.50 2.76 7.90
C PHE A 16 16.87 2.60 9.29
N SER A 17 16.48 3.73 9.89
CA SER A 17 15.45 3.74 10.93
C SER A 17 14.08 3.65 10.26
N ILE A 18 13.38 2.54 10.46
CA ILE A 18 12.14 2.23 9.74
C ILE A 18 10.92 2.54 10.62
N GLN A 19 9.91 3.19 10.04
CA GLN A 19 8.56 3.27 10.57
C GLN A 19 7.56 2.77 9.52
N LEU A 20 6.59 1.97 9.95
CA LEU A 20 5.48 1.53 9.12
C LEU A 20 4.32 2.51 9.21
N PHE A 21 3.70 2.80 8.07
CA PHE A 21 2.47 3.58 8.00
C PHE A 21 1.38 2.77 7.31
N TYR A 22 0.33 2.43 8.05
CA TYR A 22 -0.82 1.71 7.53
C TYR A 22 -1.91 2.70 7.12
N TYR A 23 -2.00 2.98 5.81
CA TYR A 23 -3.05 3.82 5.23
C TYR A 23 -3.64 3.18 3.99
N ASN A 24 -4.88 2.75 4.12
CA ASN A 24 -5.61 2.02 3.09
C ASN A 24 -7.13 2.30 3.26
N PRO A 25 -7.56 3.56 3.02
CA PRO A 25 -8.92 4.03 3.31
C PRO A 25 -10.00 3.30 2.48
N ASN A 26 -9.58 2.62 1.42
CA ASN A 26 -10.44 1.89 0.52
C ASN A 26 -10.76 0.46 0.96
N ILE A 27 -10.21 -0.07 2.06
CA ILE A 27 -10.50 -1.46 2.44
C ILE A 27 -11.96 -1.58 2.88
N TYR A 28 -12.69 -2.51 2.26
CA TYR A 28 -14.08 -2.86 2.53
C TYR A 28 -14.23 -4.38 2.50
N PRO A 29 -15.01 -4.99 3.41
CA PRO A 29 -15.67 -4.36 4.56
C PRO A 29 -14.69 -3.97 5.67
N GLU A 30 -15.15 -3.26 6.68
CA GLU A 30 -14.33 -2.80 7.81
C GLU A 30 -13.60 -3.95 8.53
N ILE A 31 -14.24 -5.11 8.66
CA ILE A 31 -13.60 -6.30 9.26
C ILE A 31 -12.35 -6.76 8.48
N GLU A 32 -12.30 -6.57 7.16
CA GLU A 32 -11.09 -6.84 6.38
C GLU A 32 -10.00 -5.82 6.71
N MET A 33 -10.39 -4.58 6.92
CA MET A 33 -9.49 -3.47 7.21
C MET A 33 -8.78 -3.70 8.56
N GLU A 34 -9.54 -4.05 9.59
CA GLU A 34 -9.03 -4.43 10.90
C GLU A 34 -8.12 -5.65 10.81
N ARG A 35 -8.57 -6.71 10.13
CA ARG A 35 -7.80 -7.94 9.97
C ARG A 35 -6.44 -7.67 9.33
N ARG A 36 -6.41 -6.91 8.23
CA ARG A 36 -5.15 -6.56 7.55
C ARG A 36 -4.23 -5.71 8.42
N PHE A 37 -4.76 -4.80 9.24
CA PHE A 37 -3.93 -4.06 10.18
C PHE A 37 -3.33 -4.96 11.26
N LEU A 38 -4.12 -5.88 11.82
CA LEU A 38 -3.65 -6.80 12.86
C LEU A 38 -2.46 -7.65 12.37
N GLU A 39 -2.47 -8.07 11.10
CA GLU A 39 -1.33 -8.76 10.48
C GLU A 39 -0.09 -7.86 10.35
N VAL A 40 -0.26 -6.61 9.95
CA VAL A 40 0.85 -5.65 9.86
C VAL A 40 1.42 -5.38 11.25
N ARG A 41 0.57 -5.26 12.27
CA ARG A 41 0.99 -5.11 13.67
C ARG A 41 1.75 -6.34 14.18
N LYS A 42 1.26 -7.55 13.85
CA LYS A 42 1.97 -8.80 14.15
C LYS A 42 3.36 -8.83 13.50
N LEU A 43 3.47 -8.45 12.22
CA LEU A 43 4.75 -8.35 11.52
C LEU A 43 5.69 -7.33 12.15
N ALA A 44 5.17 -6.14 12.48
CA ALA A 44 5.95 -5.08 13.12
C ALA A 44 6.60 -5.55 14.43
N HIS A 45 5.84 -6.30 15.25
CA HIS A 45 6.34 -6.92 16.47
C HIS A 45 7.41 -7.99 16.19
N LEU A 46 7.12 -8.94 15.29
CA LEU A 46 8.04 -10.04 14.95
C LEU A 46 9.38 -9.57 14.35
N TRP A 47 9.43 -8.37 13.78
CA TRP A 47 10.64 -7.79 13.19
C TRP A 47 11.37 -6.81 14.12
N GLY A 48 11.15 -6.93 15.43
CA GLY A 48 11.87 -6.14 16.44
C GLY A 48 11.15 -4.85 16.82
N ASP A 49 9.82 -4.91 16.96
CA ASP A 49 8.98 -3.81 17.45
C ASP A 49 9.11 -2.52 16.61
N ILE A 50 9.03 -2.67 15.29
CA ILE A 50 9.06 -1.53 14.37
C ILE A 50 7.87 -0.59 14.67
N PRO A 51 8.09 0.73 14.83
CA PRO A 51 7.01 1.69 15.01
C PRO A 51 5.97 1.59 13.90
N LEU A 52 4.69 1.50 14.27
CA LEU A 52 3.56 1.40 13.34
C LEU A 52 2.55 2.51 13.61
N HIS A 53 2.33 3.36 12.63
CA HIS A 53 1.31 4.40 12.68
C HIS A 53 0.08 4.01 11.84
N TRP A 54 -1.10 4.19 12.41
CA TRP A 54 -2.39 3.96 11.74
C TRP A 54 -2.89 5.27 11.15
N GLY A 55 -3.09 5.32 9.83
CA GLY A 55 -3.66 6.48 9.14
C GLY A 55 -5.19 6.52 9.19
N ARG A 56 -5.78 7.72 9.07
CA ARG A 56 -7.24 7.91 9.13
C ARG A 56 -7.97 6.95 8.18
N TYR A 57 -8.95 6.21 8.71
CA TYR A 57 -9.84 5.39 7.90
C TYR A 57 -11.14 6.16 7.64
N ASN A 58 -11.39 6.51 6.37
CA ASN A 58 -12.63 7.16 5.95
C ASN A 58 -13.09 6.58 4.62
N ILE A 59 -13.85 5.48 4.71
CA ILE A 59 -14.31 4.78 3.52
C ILE A 59 -15.36 5.57 2.73
N GLY A 60 -16.22 6.34 3.40
CA GLY A 60 -17.24 7.17 2.73
C GLY A 60 -16.59 8.23 1.82
N GLU A 61 -15.53 8.87 2.30
CA GLU A 61 -14.74 9.81 1.50
C GLU A 61 -14.07 9.13 0.30
N TRP A 62 -13.45 7.97 0.51
CA TRP A 62 -12.88 7.21 -0.60
C TRP A 62 -13.95 6.81 -1.63
N PHE A 63 -15.14 6.41 -1.18
CA PHE A 63 -16.26 6.06 -2.04
C PHE A 63 -16.72 7.24 -2.89
N ARG A 64 -16.91 8.42 -2.28
CA ARG A 64 -17.28 9.64 -3.01
C ARG A 64 -16.28 9.99 -4.11
N GLN A 65 -14.98 9.88 -3.81
CA GLN A 65 -13.92 10.15 -4.79
C GLN A 65 -13.87 9.08 -5.90
N SER A 66 -14.17 7.82 -5.56
CA SER A 66 -14.05 6.69 -6.50
C SER A 66 -15.30 6.45 -7.34
N LYS A 67 -16.48 6.90 -6.89
CA LYS A 67 -17.78 6.68 -7.56
C LYS A 67 -17.83 7.15 -9.02
N PRO A 68 -17.29 8.33 -9.39
CA PRO A 68 -17.22 8.74 -10.80
C PRO A 68 -16.43 7.76 -11.69
N MET A 69 -15.52 6.99 -11.09
CA MET A 69 -14.65 6.03 -11.77
C MET A 69 -15.10 4.58 -11.58
N ARG A 70 -16.34 4.32 -11.11
CA ARG A 70 -16.80 2.96 -10.79
C ARG A 70 -16.76 1.98 -11.97
N LYS A 71 -16.90 2.51 -13.19
CA LYS A 71 -16.85 1.73 -14.44
C LYS A 71 -15.44 1.47 -14.96
N GLU A 72 -14.43 2.13 -14.37
CA GLU A 72 -13.04 1.86 -14.72
C GLU A 72 -12.66 0.43 -14.33
N PRO A 73 -11.97 -0.31 -15.22
CA PRO A 73 -11.55 -1.67 -14.93
C PRO A 73 -10.59 -1.71 -13.74
N GLU A 74 -10.51 -2.87 -13.08
CA GLU A 74 -9.46 -3.08 -12.09
C GLU A 74 -8.08 -2.92 -12.74
N ARG A 75 -7.15 -2.28 -12.02
CA ARG A 75 -5.84 -1.82 -12.53
C ARG A 75 -5.88 -0.66 -13.54
N GLY A 76 -7.07 -0.14 -13.86
CA GLY A 76 -7.27 1.10 -14.62
C GLY A 76 -7.17 2.36 -13.75
N GLU A 77 -7.76 3.45 -14.23
CA GLU A 77 -7.58 4.79 -13.66
C GLU A 77 -8.06 4.92 -12.21
N ARG A 78 -9.12 4.19 -11.83
CA ARG A 78 -9.56 4.11 -10.43
C ARG A 78 -8.47 3.59 -9.50
N CYS A 79 -7.73 2.58 -9.94
CA CYS A 79 -6.62 2.02 -9.15
C CYS A 79 -5.44 2.98 -9.09
N ARG A 80 -5.12 3.71 -10.18
CA ARG A 80 -4.07 4.73 -10.18
C ARG A 80 -4.34 5.82 -9.15
N ASN A 81 -5.57 6.34 -9.13
CA ASN A 81 -6.00 7.33 -8.13
C ASN A 81 -5.90 6.79 -6.70
N CYS A 82 -6.27 5.53 -6.49
CA CYS A 82 -6.12 4.88 -5.19
C CYS A 82 -4.64 4.76 -4.74
N TYR A 83 -3.72 4.45 -5.65
CA TYR A 83 -2.28 4.41 -5.33
C TYR A 83 -1.76 5.79 -4.98
N ARG A 84 -2.08 6.81 -5.79
CA ARG A 84 -1.67 8.19 -5.57
C ARG A 84 -2.22 8.74 -4.25
N LEU A 85 -3.49 8.49 -3.93
CA LEU A 85 -4.11 8.87 -2.65
C LEU A 85 -3.32 8.31 -1.48
N ARG A 86 -2.99 7.01 -1.54
CA ARG A 86 -2.28 6.33 -0.46
C ARG A 86 -0.84 6.82 -0.30
N LEU A 87 -0.13 6.96 -1.41
CA LEU A 87 1.24 7.46 -1.41
C LEU A 87 1.30 8.90 -0.94
N ARG A 88 0.40 9.78 -1.40
CA ARG A 88 0.38 11.19 -0.99
C ARG A 88 0.26 11.34 0.52
N GLU A 89 -0.67 10.63 1.14
CA GLU A 89 -0.79 10.66 2.61
C GLU A 89 0.51 10.15 3.27
N THR A 90 1.14 9.09 2.75
CA THR A 90 2.45 8.64 3.24
C THR A 90 3.52 9.73 3.13
N PHE A 91 3.58 10.48 2.02
CA PHE A 91 4.50 11.61 1.86
C PHE A 91 4.20 12.76 2.82
N GLU A 92 2.92 13.04 3.09
CA GLU A 92 2.51 14.04 4.07
C GLU A 92 2.94 13.64 5.49
N GLN A 93 2.78 12.37 5.85
CA GLN A 93 3.26 11.85 7.14
C GLN A 93 4.79 11.83 7.20
N ALA A 94 5.46 11.45 6.12
CA ALA A 94 6.92 11.48 6.02
C ALA A 94 7.46 12.90 6.25
N LYS A 95 6.85 13.90 5.61
CA LYS A 95 7.21 15.31 5.79
C LYS A 95 6.99 15.80 7.22
N LYS A 96 5.86 15.44 7.85
CA LYS A 96 5.55 15.79 9.24
C LYS A 96 6.52 15.15 10.23
N GLY A 97 6.95 13.91 9.95
CA GLY A 97 7.86 13.14 10.78
C GLY A 97 9.35 13.38 10.51
N GLY A 98 9.70 14.16 9.47
CA GLY A 98 11.09 14.43 9.09
C GLY A 98 11.81 13.22 8.48
N PHE A 99 11.10 12.37 7.74
CA PHE A 99 11.68 11.20 7.05
C PHE A 99 12.36 11.61 5.75
N ASP A 100 13.51 10.99 5.46
CA ASP A 100 14.29 11.24 4.23
C ASP A 100 13.75 10.50 3.01
N ALA A 101 13.08 9.35 3.23
CA ALA A 101 12.64 8.46 2.16
C ALA A 101 11.27 7.82 2.44
N VAL A 102 10.57 7.47 1.35
CA VAL A 102 9.30 6.74 1.33
C VAL A 102 9.43 5.50 0.45
N ALA A 103 8.91 4.37 0.92
CA ALA A 103 8.78 3.13 0.16
C ALA A 103 7.35 2.59 0.21
N SER A 104 7.00 1.68 -0.70
CA SER A 104 5.66 1.11 -0.77
C SER A 104 5.67 -0.40 -1.00
N THR A 105 4.90 -1.13 -0.19
CA THR A 105 4.65 -2.57 -0.36
C THR A 105 3.68 -2.89 -1.50
N LEU A 106 3.05 -1.87 -2.10
CA LEU A 106 2.09 -2.03 -3.19
C LEU A 106 2.69 -2.75 -4.42
N THR A 107 4.01 -2.65 -4.60
CA THR A 107 4.75 -3.21 -5.75
C THR A 107 4.97 -4.73 -5.65
N LEU A 108 4.66 -5.36 -4.49
CA LEU A 108 4.78 -6.80 -4.29
C LEU A 108 3.62 -7.61 -4.90
N SER A 109 2.42 -7.02 -4.99
CA SER A 109 1.23 -7.77 -5.40
C SER A 109 1.14 -7.92 -6.92
N PRO A 110 0.92 -9.13 -7.47
CA PRO A 110 0.71 -9.34 -8.91
C PRO A 110 -0.57 -8.66 -9.40
N MET A 111 -1.51 -8.39 -8.50
CA MET A 111 -2.75 -7.68 -8.81
C MET A 111 -2.59 -6.16 -8.96
N LYS A 112 -1.40 -5.61 -8.69
CA LYS A 112 -1.13 -4.16 -8.72
C LYS A 112 -0.27 -3.82 -9.93
N ASN A 113 -0.60 -2.68 -10.54
CA ASN A 113 0.21 -2.09 -11.60
C ASN A 113 1.41 -1.39 -10.95
N THR A 114 2.59 -2.02 -11.00
CA THR A 114 3.81 -1.50 -10.36
C THR A 114 4.24 -0.18 -10.98
N ASP A 115 4.13 -0.05 -12.30
CA ASP A 115 4.54 1.16 -13.01
C ASP A 115 3.69 2.34 -12.54
N ALA A 116 2.37 2.16 -12.45
CA ALA A 116 1.47 3.19 -11.91
C ALA A 116 1.78 3.60 -10.46
N VAL A 117 2.20 2.65 -9.62
CA VAL A 117 2.61 2.92 -8.23
C VAL A 117 3.89 3.76 -8.23
N ASN A 118 4.89 3.37 -9.01
CA ASN A 118 6.17 4.06 -9.06
C ASN A 118 6.08 5.43 -9.72
N GLU A 119 5.34 5.57 -10.82
CA GLU A 119 5.01 6.87 -11.44
C GLU A 119 4.42 7.83 -10.41
N SER A 120 3.44 7.37 -9.62
CA SER A 120 2.83 8.17 -8.55
C SER A 120 3.83 8.59 -7.49
N GLY A 121 4.72 7.69 -7.07
CA GLY A 121 5.75 7.95 -6.07
C GLY A 121 6.81 8.94 -6.57
N GLU A 122 7.27 8.79 -7.81
CA GLU A 122 8.25 9.67 -8.44
C GLU A 122 7.71 11.09 -8.64
N ASP A 123 6.43 11.23 -8.98
CA ASP A 123 5.78 12.54 -9.05
C ASP A 123 5.64 13.20 -7.68
N LEU A 124 5.28 12.43 -6.65
CA LEU A 124 5.17 12.93 -5.28
C LEU A 124 6.56 13.27 -4.69
N GLN A 125 7.61 12.52 -5.03
CA GLN A 125 8.99 12.89 -4.68
C GLN A 125 9.34 14.29 -5.18
N LYS A 126 8.98 14.64 -6.42
CA LYS A 126 9.24 15.98 -6.97
C LYS A 126 8.49 17.08 -6.20
N GLU A 127 7.29 16.78 -5.72
CA GLU A 127 6.42 17.71 -4.99
C GLU A 127 6.86 17.90 -3.53
N PHE A 128 7.13 16.80 -2.83
CA PHE A 128 7.44 16.81 -1.40
C PHE A 128 8.93 16.98 -1.09
N LYS A 129 9.80 16.77 -2.09
CA LYS A 129 11.27 16.77 -1.94
C LYS A 129 11.76 15.71 -0.94
N ILE A 130 11.12 14.55 -0.93
CA ILE A 130 11.46 13.37 -0.13
C ILE A 130 11.74 12.23 -1.10
N GLU A 131 12.80 11.45 -0.86
CA GLU A 131 13.18 10.35 -1.76
C GLU A 131 12.09 9.29 -1.84
N TYR A 132 11.78 8.80 -3.04
CA TYR A 132 10.92 7.65 -3.25
C TYR A 132 11.77 6.44 -3.67
N LEU A 133 11.72 5.39 -2.87
CA LEU A 133 12.42 4.13 -3.15
C LEU A 133 11.63 3.34 -4.20
N THR A 134 11.87 3.65 -5.48
CA THR A 134 11.28 2.94 -6.62
C THR A 134 11.67 1.47 -6.58
N THR A 135 10.65 0.61 -6.46
CA THR A 135 10.81 -0.84 -6.27
C THR A 135 9.84 -1.64 -7.13
N ASP A 136 10.18 -2.90 -7.38
CA ASP A 136 9.30 -3.90 -7.99
C ASP A 136 9.50 -5.24 -7.28
N PHE A 137 8.96 -5.34 -6.07
CA PHE A 137 9.19 -6.50 -5.20
C PHE A 137 8.69 -7.84 -5.78
N LYS A 138 7.99 -7.85 -6.93
CA LYS A 138 7.67 -9.07 -7.67
C LYS A 138 8.87 -9.69 -8.38
N LYS A 139 9.83 -8.88 -8.82
CA LYS A 139 11.00 -9.35 -9.57
C LYS A 139 11.87 -10.26 -8.70
N GLN A 140 12.69 -11.08 -9.37
CA GLN A 140 13.57 -12.08 -8.74
C GLN A 140 12.84 -12.98 -7.75
N ASP A 141 11.70 -13.52 -8.17
CA ASP A 141 10.92 -14.47 -7.37
C ASP A 141 10.36 -13.90 -6.05
N GLY A 142 10.41 -12.57 -5.87
CA GLY A 142 10.00 -11.93 -4.62
C GLY A 142 8.54 -12.18 -4.25
N PHE A 143 7.65 -12.34 -5.23
CA PHE A 143 6.27 -12.75 -4.96
C PHE A 143 6.18 -14.15 -4.35
N HIS A 144 6.81 -15.17 -4.95
CA HIS A 144 6.75 -16.54 -4.42
C HIS A 144 7.45 -16.64 -3.06
N ARG A 145 8.56 -15.94 -2.86
CA ARG A 145 9.19 -15.79 -1.55
C ARG A 145 8.22 -15.23 -0.51
N SER A 146 7.49 -14.16 -0.86
CA SER A 146 6.48 -13.60 0.04
C SER A 146 5.35 -14.59 0.38
N VAL A 147 4.95 -15.44 -0.57
CA VAL A 147 3.96 -16.51 -0.33
C VAL A 147 4.51 -17.50 0.69
N LYS A 148 5.70 -18.04 0.45
CA LYS A 148 6.36 -18.98 1.34
C LYS A 148 6.51 -18.43 2.76
N THR A 149 7.09 -17.23 2.90
CA THR A 149 7.30 -16.58 4.20
C THR A 149 5.98 -16.29 4.91
N SER A 150 4.94 -15.88 4.19
CA SER A 150 3.63 -15.67 4.83
C SER A 150 3.01 -16.94 5.39
N HIS A 151 3.24 -18.10 4.77
CA HIS A 151 2.77 -19.38 5.30
C HIS A 151 3.59 -19.80 6.52
N GLU A 152 4.92 -19.67 6.46
CA GLU A 152 5.83 -19.96 7.59
C GLU A 152 5.49 -19.13 8.83
N MET A 153 5.06 -17.88 8.64
CA MET A 153 4.68 -16.96 9.71
C MET A 153 3.19 -17.01 10.08
N ALA A 154 2.41 -17.90 9.45
CA ALA A 154 0.95 -18.01 9.59
C ALA A 154 0.25 -16.64 9.48
N LEU A 155 0.56 -15.89 8.43
CA LEU A 155 -0.03 -14.57 8.15
C LEU A 155 -1.29 -14.72 7.31
N TYR A 156 -2.28 -13.88 7.59
CA TYR A 156 -3.44 -13.78 6.72
C TYR A 156 -3.05 -13.24 5.34
N ARG A 157 -3.55 -13.88 4.28
CA ARG A 157 -3.38 -13.48 2.89
C ARG A 157 -4.72 -13.05 2.30
N GLN A 158 -4.77 -11.79 1.87
CA GLN A 158 -5.90 -11.24 1.14
C GLN A 158 -6.13 -11.96 -0.21
N ASN A 159 -7.39 -12.16 -0.60
CA ASN A 159 -7.80 -12.78 -1.87
C ASN A 159 -8.34 -11.77 -2.91
N TYR A 160 -8.33 -10.47 -2.60
CA TYR A 160 -8.78 -9.39 -3.47
C TYR A 160 -8.03 -8.08 -3.13
N CYS A 161 -8.22 -7.05 -3.97
CA CYS A 161 -7.54 -5.75 -3.81
C CYS A 161 -7.79 -5.10 -2.44
N GLY A 162 -8.95 -5.36 -1.84
CA GLY A 162 -9.42 -4.77 -0.59
C GLY A 162 -10.59 -3.81 -0.80
N CYS A 163 -10.80 -3.26 -1.99
CA CYS A 163 -11.86 -2.27 -2.21
C CYS A 163 -13.21 -2.84 -2.61
N PHE A 164 -14.27 -2.09 -2.34
CA PHE A 164 -15.66 -2.44 -2.69
C PHE A 164 -15.79 -2.89 -4.15
N TYR A 165 -15.29 -2.09 -5.10
CA TYR A 165 -15.41 -2.40 -6.52
C TYR A 165 -14.59 -3.63 -6.96
N SER A 166 -13.63 -4.10 -6.16
CA SER A 166 -12.94 -5.37 -6.39
C SER A 166 -13.78 -6.57 -5.94
N LEU A 167 -14.69 -6.38 -4.97
CA LEU A 167 -15.64 -7.42 -4.54
C LEU A 167 -16.92 -7.44 -5.37
N TYR A 168 -17.46 -6.27 -5.70
CA TYR A 168 -18.81 -6.13 -6.22
C TYR A 168 -18.89 -5.63 -7.67
N GLY A 169 -17.74 -5.40 -8.32
CA GLY A 169 -17.69 -4.86 -9.68
C GLY A 169 -18.03 -3.37 -9.71
N ASP A 170 -18.78 -2.92 -10.71
CA ASP A 170 -19.15 -1.51 -10.91
C ASP A 170 -20.46 -1.10 -10.21
N LYS A 171 -21.02 -1.99 -9.37
CA LYS A 171 -22.30 -1.76 -8.68
C LYS A 171 -22.32 -0.43 -7.94
N GLU A 172 -23.50 0.20 -7.96
CA GLU A 172 -23.75 1.34 -7.08
C GLU A 172 -24.07 0.83 -5.67
N MET A 173 -23.53 1.53 -4.69
CA MET A 173 -23.84 1.36 -3.28
C MET A 173 -24.21 2.73 -2.75
N ASP A 174 -25.24 2.79 -1.93
CA ASP A 174 -25.46 3.96 -1.07
C ASP A 174 -24.27 4.07 -0.11
N GLU A 175 -23.85 5.30 0.20
CA GLU A 175 -22.67 5.54 1.03
C GLU A 175 -22.75 4.70 2.31
N PRO A 176 -21.74 3.85 2.62
CA PRO A 176 -21.72 3.13 3.89
C PRO A 176 -21.83 4.17 5.01
N ALA A 177 -22.78 3.97 5.93
CA ALA A 177 -22.87 4.83 7.12
C ALA A 177 -21.49 4.87 7.77
N ILE A 178 -20.93 6.06 7.89
CA ILE A 178 -19.66 6.28 8.56
C ILE A 178 -19.92 5.95 10.03
N GLY A 179 -19.42 4.80 10.48
CA GLY A 179 -19.36 4.45 11.90
C GLY A 179 -18.34 5.32 12.61
#